data_AF-A0A383AYR0-F1
#
_entry.id   AF-A0A383AYR0-F1
#
_cell.length_a   1.000
_cell.length_b   1.000
_cell.length_c   1.000
_cell.angle_alpha   90.00
_cell.angle_beta   90.00
_cell.angle_gamma   90.00
#
_symmetry.space_group_name_H-M   'P 1'
#
loop_
_entity.id
_entity.type
_entity.pdbx_description
1 polymer ?
#
loop_
_entity_poly.entity_id
_entity_poly.type
_entity_poly.pdbx_seq_one_letter_code
_entity_poly.pdbx_strand_id
1 'polypeptide(L)'
;ITNGPVRVAKNGLVQGNIEGLSVRVGGTVIGDIKSKDQVILRKNCVLKGDISYRKLHIEDGAQFEGQCDLVDSLNTKNVNA
;
A
#
# COMPACT_ATOMS: atom_id res chain seq x y z
N ILE A 1 3.60 -3.37 -12.80
CA ILE A 1 2.25 -3.97 -12.64
C ILE A 1 2.41 -5.48 -12.68
N THR A 2 2.01 -6.20 -11.64
CA THR A 2 2.07 -7.67 -11.59
C THR A 2 0.83 -8.23 -10.91
N ASN A 3 0.39 -9.44 -11.27
CA ASN A 3 -0.70 -10.14 -10.54
C ASN A 3 -0.19 -10.91 -9.30
N GLY A 4 1.12 -10.85 -9.03
CA GLY A 4 1.76 -11.59 -7.95
C GLY A 4 2.06 -10.75 -6.71
N PRO A 5 2.75 -11.34 -5.72
CA PRO A 5 3.25 -10.62 -4.57
C PRO A 5 4.45 -9.75 -4.94
N VAL A 6 4.44 -8.49 -4.52
CA VAL A 6 5.53 -7.52 -4.69
C VAL A 6 6.23 -7.32 -3.36
N ARG A 7 7.57 -7.33 -3.36
CA ARG A 7 8.37 -7.13 -2.15
C ARG A 7 9.48 -6.12 -2.41
N VAL A 8 9.53 -5.08 -1.59
CA VAL A 8 10.60 -4.10 -1.55
C VAL A 8 11.53 -4.44 -0.39
N ALA A 9 12.82 -4.59 -0.69
CA ALA A 9 13.85 -4.87 0.31
C ALA A 9 14.10 -3.65 1.22
N LYS A 10 14.77 -3.86 2.36
CA LYS A 10 14.95 -2.81 3.38
C LYS A 10 15.70 -1.56 2.88
N ASN A 11 16.61 -1.74 1.94
CA ASN A 11 17.39 -0.65 1.33
C ASN A 11 16.91 -0.37 -0.10
N GLY A 12 15.75 -0.92 -0.50
CA GLY A 12 15.19 -0.70 -1.82
C GLY A 12 14.57 0.69 -1.90
N LEU A 13 14.90 1.42 -2.96
CA LEU A 13 14.21 2.65 -3.34
C LEU A 13 13.34 2.34 -4.55
N VAL A 14 12.05 2.61 -4.44
CA VAL A 14 11.11 2.52 -5.56
C VAL A 14 10.53 3.90 -5.83
N GLN A 15 10.70 4.37 -7.05
CA GLN A 15 10.10 5.61 -7.52
C GLN A 15 9.12 5.28 -8.65
N GLY A 16 7.83 5.46 -8.39
CA GLY A 16 6.76 5.13 -9.31
C GLY A 16 5.71 4.20 -8.73
N ASN A 17 4.74 3.84 -9.57
CA ASN A 17 3.51 3.20 -9.11
C ASN A 17 3.67 1.68 -9.01
N ILE A 18 3.27 1.13 -7.87
CA ILE A 18 3.31 -0.30 -7.59
C ILE A 18 1.89 -0.85 -7.67
N GLU A 19 1.67 -1.84 -8.54
CA GLU A 19 0.42 -2.60 -8.58
C GLU A 19 0.71 -4.08 -8.39
N GLY A 20 0.06 -4.70 -7.40
CA GLY A 20 0.26 -6.09 -7.00
C GLY A 20 -0.94 -6.68 -6.26
N LEU A 21 -0.91 -8.00 -6.04
CA LEU A 21 -1.90 -8.66 -5.18
C LEU A 21 -1.59 -8.42 -3.70
N SER A 22 -0.36 -8.69 -3.29
CA SER A 22 0.15 -8.47 -1.93
C SER A 22 1.44 -7.67 -2.00
N VAL A 23 1.50 -6.52 -1.35
CA VAL A 23 2.65 -5.61 -1.40
C VAL A 23 3.32 -5.57 -0.03
N ARG A 24 4.61 -5.86 0.04
CA ARG A 24 5.41 -5.69 1.26
C ARG A 24 6.49 -4.65 1.04
N VAL A 25 6.50 -3.62 1.87
CA VAL A 25 7.45 -2.52 1.79
C VAL A 25 8.40 -2.58 2.97
N GLY A 26 9.67 -2.83 2.72
CA GLY A 26 10.72 -2.75 3.74
C GLY A 26 11.61 -1.52 3.63
N GLY A 27 11.60 -0.82 2.49
CA GLY A 27 12.49 0.30 2.19
C GLY A 27 11.73 1.59 1.93
N THR A 28 12.19 2.36 0.94
CA THR A 28 11.59 3.65 0.59
C THR A 28 10.78 3.52 -0.69
N VAL A 29 9.53 3.95 -0.65
CA VAL A 29 8.64 4.01 -1.82
C VAL A 29 8.14 5.44 -1.98
N ILE A 30 8.30 5.98 -3.18
CA ILE A 30 7.82 7.30 -3.58
C ILE A 30 6.91 7.09 -4.79
N GLY A 31 5.60 7.14 -4.59
CA GLY A 31 4.59 6.86 -5.60
C GLY A 31 3.42 6.04 -5.05
N ASP A 32 2.48 5.73 -5.93
CA ASP A 32 1.21 5.15 -5.52
C ASP A 32 1.30 3.63 -5.40
N ILE A 33 0.72 3.06 -4.34
CA ILE A 33 0.63 1.62 -4.14
C ILE A 33 -0.82 1.18 -4.30
N LYS A 34 -1.08 0.32 -5.28
CA LYS A 34 -2.36 -0.35 -5.49
C LYS A 34 -2.23 -1.83 -5.17
N SER A 35 -2.88 -2.26 -4.10
CA SER A 35 -2.95 -3.65 -3.69
C SER A 35 -4.38 -4.17 -3.72
N LYS A 36 -4.58 -5.31 -4.38
CA LYS A 36 -5.90 -5.95 -4.46
C LYS A 36 -6.28 -6.74 -3.20
N ASP A 37 -5.30 -7.12 -2.37
CA ASP A 37 -5.52 -7.90 -1.14
C ASP A 37 -4.91 -7.20 0.08
N GLN A 38 -3.58 -7.12 0.19
CA GLN A 38 -2.95 -6.58 1.39
C GLN A 38 -1.68 -5.77 1.14
N VAL A 39 -1.45 -4.77 1.99
CA VAL A 39 -0.22 -3.96 2.05
C VAL A 39 0.39 -4.13 3.43
N ILE A 40 1.69 -4.45 3.47
CA ILE A 40 2.45 -4.62 4.70
C ILE A 40 3.61 -3.63 4.68
N LEU A 41 3.57 -2.65 5.56
CA LEU A 41 4.65 -1.72 5.83
C LEU A 41 5.50 -2.29 6.97
N ARG A 42 6.75 -2.64 6.66
CA ARG A 42 7.69 -3.18 7.65
C ARG A 42 8.41 -2.08 8.42
N LYS A 43 9.01 -2.45 9.54
CA LYS A 43 9.78 -1.57 10.42
C LYS A 43 10.77 -0.68 9.65
N ASN A 44 10.75 0.62 9.94
CA ASN A 44 11.59 1.66 9.34
C ASN A 44 11.43 1.85 7.83
N CYS A 45 10.32 1.42 7.22
CA CYS A 45 10.04 1.79 5.83
C CYS A 45 9.58 3.24 5.74
N VAL A 46 9.75 3.86 4.57
CA VAL A 46 9.25 5.20 4.28
C VAL A 46 8.40 5.12 3.02
N LEU A 47 7.12 5.43 3.14
CA LEU A 47 6.21 5.49 2.00
C LEU A 47 5.71 6.92 1.84
N LYS A 48 5.92 7.50 0.67
CA LYS A 48 5.39 8.80 0.26
C LYS A 48 4.50 8.65 -0.98
N GLY A 49 3.21 8.89 -0.84
CA GLY A 49 2.24 8.73 -1.91
C GLY A 49 0.99 7.99 -1.47
N ASP A 50 0.09 7.70 -2.41
CA ASP A 50 -1.23 7.20 -2.07
C ASP A 50 -1.27 5.68 -2.03
N ILE A 51 -1.97 5.10 -1.05
CA ILE A 51 -2.12 3.65 -0.90
C ILE A 51 -3.59 3.27 -1.10
N SER A 52 -3.86 2.46 -2.11
CA SER A 52 -5.12 1.75 -2.28
C SER A 52 -4.99 0.31 -1.80
N TYR A 53 -5.74 -0.10 -0.78
CA TYR A 53 -5.59 -1.41 -0.13
C TYR A 53 -6.93 -2.01 0.34
N ARG A 54 -7.01 -3.34 0.52
CA ARG A 54 -8.11 -3.97 1.29
C ARG A 54 -7.73 -4.24 2.74
N LYS A 55 -6.48 -4.65 2.99
CA LYS A 55 -5.92 -4.87 4.32
C LYS A 55 -4.58 -4.15 4.44
N LEU A 56 -4.44 -3.28 5.44
CA LEU A 56 -3.20 -2.57 5.71
C LEU A 56 -2.62 -3.06 7.04
N HIS A 57 -1.35 -3.45 7.01
CA HIS A 57 -0.59 -3.82 8.20
C HIS A 57 0.63 -2.91 8.30
N ILE A 58 0.78 -2.25 9.44
CA ILE A 58 1.87 -1.30 9.69
C ILE A 58 2.62 -1.79 10.91
N GLU A 59 3.90 -2.11 10.74
CA GLU A 59 4.80 -2.45 11.83
C GLU A 59 5.37 -1.19 12.50
N ASP A 60 5.78 -1.32 13.76
CA ASP A 60 6.35 -0.22 14.53
C ASP A 60 7.57 0.40 13.83
N GLY A 61 7.56 1.72 13.70
CA GLY A 61 8.62 2.50 13.06
C GLY A 61 8.47 2.67 11.55
N ALA A 62 7.41 2.14 10.93
CA ALA A 62 7.05 2.51 9.56
C ALA A 62 6.59 3.97 9.49
N GLN A 63 7.06 4.69 8.47
CA GLN A 63 6.65 6.05 8.16
C GLN A 63 5.81 6.04 6.88
N PHE A 64 4.62 6.61 6.96
CA PHE A 64 3.69 6.74 5.85
C PHE A 64 3.26 8.21 5.75
N GLU A 65 3.34 8.77 4.55
CA GLU A 65 2.99 10.14 4.22
C GLU A 65 2.21 10.16 2.89
N GLY A 66 0.91 10.44 2.95
CA GLY A 66 0.04 10.44 1.78
C GLY A 66 -1.40 10.08 2.13
N GLN A 67 -2.22 9.82 1.11
CA GLN A 67 -3.60 9.40 1.30
C GLN A 67 -3.73 7.87 1.29
N CYS A 68 -4.64 7.33 2.10
CA CYS A 68 -4.87 5.91 2.17
C CYS A 68 -6.36 5.63 1.90
N ASP A 69 -6.64 4.93 0.80
CA ASP A 69 -7.99 4.63 0.35
C ASP A 69 -8.24 3.12 0.48
N LEU A 70 -9.31 2.78 1.17
CA LEU A 70 -9.77 1.41 1.25
C LEU A 70 -10.44 1.04 -0.08
N VAL A 71 -9.87 0.08 -0.80
CA VAL A 71 -10.47 -0.49 -2.02
C VAL A 71 -11.53 -1.50 -1.61
N ASP A 72 -12.64 -1.00 -1.07
CA ASP A 72 -13.80 -1.85 -0.87
C ASP A 72 -14.57 -1.98 -2.18
N SER A 73 -14.94 -3.20 -2.52
CA SER A 73 -15.85 -3.47 -3.63
C SER A 73 -17.31 -3.25 -3.25
N LEU A 74 -17.59 -2.77 -2.04
CA LEU A 74 -18.93 -2.40 -1.58
C LEU A 74 -19.22 -0.94 -1.92
N ASN A 75 -19.82 -0.74 -3.08
CA ASN A 75 -20.70 0.39 -3.34
C ASN A 75 -21.79 0.45 -2.24
N THR A 76 -21.55 1.20 -1.16
CA THR A 76 -22.60 1.64 -0.26
C THR A 76 -22.89 3.12 -0.51
N LYS A 77 -23.48 3.41 -1.68
CA LYS A 77 -24.53 4.44 -1.73
C LYS A 77 -25.82 3.82 -1.19
N ASN A 78 -25.97 3.78 0.13
CA ASN A 78 -27.29 3.71 0.75
C ASN A 78 -27.48 4.96 1.62
N VAL A 79 -27.54 6.11 0.95
CA VAL A 79 -28.33 7.24 1.44
C VAL A 79 -29.74 6.98 0.97
N ASN A 80 -30.63 6.49 1.85
CA ASN A 80 -32.09 6.59 1.73
C ASN A 80 -32.76 5.90 2.93
N ALA A 81 -33.07 6.68 3.96
CA ALA A 81 -34.36 6.75 4.68
C ALA A 81 -34.21 7.67 5.88
#